data_AF-A0A3D5XSI3-F1
#
_entry.id   AF-A0A3D5XSI3-F1
#
_cell.length_a   1.000
_cell.length_b   1.000
_cell.length_c   1.000
_cell.angle_alpha   90.00
_cell.angle_beta   90.00
_cell.angle_gamma   90.00
#
_symmetry.space_group_name_H-M   'P 1'
#
loop_
_entity.id
_entity.type
_entity.pdbx_description
1 polymer ?
#
loop_
_entity_poly.entity_id
_entity_poly.type
_entity_poly.pdbx_seq_one_letter_code
_entity_poly.pdbx_strand_id
1 'polypeptide(L)'
;MDHFKERSTRDYFQKKLYTMEELFKRENRCIYEEPAFCHAACPLGLDAKKLAFFIEKGAFSDARAMLEHITPFPMILAYGCDAPCEKACRMNEVGEGINIRGLERAAMYHGSPKGGKGLFKFKKKQKAAVFGSDLFSLFLAGELARKSYPTSFYVNQKDAISLLKDCAPFLLKDDLVNEAKRLENMDIKILYSSNLTKEFFESEKDNFDIIATSRSFLDMCFPNDIPNKETLLAPISNILSSQDSNPSVLQSIFDARRAGVSVDRISQGLDPASSRGEEGSRESRLYTNMNEAIPSNQIYEPENGYITKEAIEEASRCIQCKCEECIKHCVFLQDTGKYPKKLTREIFNNVDIIMGDHMMNKTINSCSLCGQCTVTCPNGYDMAEICLDARENMVSTTKMALAYHEFALLDMLFSNNEAF
;
A
#
# COMPACT_ATOMS: atom_id res chain seq x y z
N MET A 1 61.38 -5.98 -12.04
CA MET A 1 60.68 -5.24 -13.11
C MET A 1 59.83 -6.21 -13.94
N ASP A 2 58.75 -6.76 -13.37
CA ASP A 2 57.72 -7.48 -14.16
C ASP A 2 56.34 -7.44 -13.45
N HIS A 3 56.06 -6.36 -12.71
CA HIS A 3 54.83 -6.24 -11.90
C HIS A 3 53.65 -5.60 -12.64
N PHE A 4 53.85 -5.12 -13.87
CA PHE A 4 52.83 -4.45 -14.67
C PHE A 4 52.98 -4.82 -16.14
N LYS A 5 52.79 -6.11 -16.49
CA LYS A 5 52.39 -6.43 -17.86
C LYS A 5 51.05 -5.75 -18.10
N GLU A 6 50.95 -5.00 -19.20
CA GLU A 6 49.74 -4.34 -19.68
C GLU A 6 48.53 -5.20 -19.34
N ARG A 7 47.67 -4.71 -18.43
CA ARG A 7 46.39 -5.33 -18.13
C ARG A 7 45.55 -5.19 -19.39
N SER A 8 45.69 -6.19 -20.27
CA SER A 8 44.91 -6.38 -21.49
C SER A 8 43.44 -6.08 -21.20
N THR A 9 42.90 -5.06 -21.85
CA THR A 9 41.48 -4.66 -21.80
C THR A 9 40.54 -5.70 -22.44
N ARG A 10 41.02 -6.92 -22.72
CA ARG A 10 40.29 -7.96 -23.46
C ARG A 10 39.88 -9.18 -22.63
N ASP A 11 40.42 -9.35 -21.42
CA ASP A 11 40.04 -10.47 -20.55
C ASP A 11 39.01 -10.00 -19.51
N TYR A 12 37.73 -10.19 -19.83
CA TYR A 12 36.63 -9.92 -18.89
C TYR A 12 36.56 -11.00 -17.82
N PHE A 13 37.25 -10.79 -16.71
CA PHE A 13 37.04 -11.62 -15.52
C PHE A 13 35.64 -11.32 -14.97
N GLN A 14 34.74 -12.30 -15.02
CA GLN A 14 33.42 -12.20 -14.38
C GLN A 14 33.46 -12.94 -13.05
N LYS A 15 33.49 -12.16 -11.96
CA LYS A 15 33.25 -12.65 -10.61
C LYS A 15 31.88 -12.16 -10.19
N LYS A 16 30.96 -13.06 -9.86
CA LYS A 16 29.67 -12.66 -9.28
C LYS A 16 29.91 -12.03 -7.91
N LEU A 17 29.25 -10.91 -7.64
CA LEU A 17 29.27 -10.25 -6.34
C LEU A 17 28.52 -11.09 -5.31
N TYR A 18 27.25 -11.40 -5.60
CA TYR A 18 26.39 -12.20 -4.73
C TYR A 18 25.50 -13.16 -5.55
N THR A 19 25.05 -14.23 -4.91
CA THR A 19 23.90 -14.99 -5.39
C THR A 19 22.60 -14.20 -5.19
N MET A 20 21.54 -14.54 -5.92
CA MET A 20 20.24 -13.89 -5.73
C MET A 20 19.72 -14.06 -4.30
N GLU A 21 19.90 -15.24 -3.70
CA GLU A 21 19.49 -15.51 -2.31
C GLU A 21 20.24 -14.64 -1.30
N GLU A 22 21.56 -14.47 -1.47
CA GLU A 22 22.37 -13.60 -0.61
C GLU A 22 21.98 -12.13 -0.75
N LEU A 23 21.72 -11.67 -1.98
CA LEU A 23 21.21 -10.32 -2.23
C LEU A 23 19.87 -10.11 -1.51
N PHE A 24 18.92 -11.03 -1.66
CA PHE A 24 17.63 -10.95 -0.98
C PHE A 24 17.78 -10.94 0.55
N LYS A 25 18.65 -11.77 1.12
CA LYS A 25 18.94 -11.76 2.57
C LYS A 25 19.46 -10.41 3.04
N ARG A 26 20.38 -9.79 2.29
CA ARG A 26 20.92 -8.46 2.61
C ARG A 26 19.85 -7.38 2.49
N GLU A 27 19.10 -7.36 1.39
CA GLU A 27 18.03 -6.39 1.16
C GLU A 27 16.94 -6.43 2.23
N ASN A 28 16.54 -7.63 2.65
CA ASN A 28 15.47 -7.84 3.64
C ASN A 28 15.85 -7.39 5.06
N ARG A 29 17.13 -7.11 5.36
CA ARG A 29 17.53 -6.47 6.64
C ARG A 29 17.04 -5.02 6.72
N CYS A 30 16.97 -4.34 5.58
CA CYS A 30 16.54 -2.95 5.54
C CYS A 30 15.01 -2.88 5.56
N ILE A 31 14.48 -2.19 6.57
CA ILE A 31 13.06 -1.99 6.82
C ILE A 31 12.58 -0.59 6.42
N TYR A 32 13.34 0.13 5.60
CA TYR A 32 12.99 1.48 5.16
C TYR A 32 11.63 1.53 4.43
N GLU A 33 11.34 0.49 3.65
CA GLU A 33 10.10 0.35 2.86
C GLU A 33 8.97 -0.33 3.64
N GLU A 34 9.20 -0.71 4.90
CA GLU A 34 8.12 -1.29 5.71
C GLU A 34 7.00 -0.26 5.91
N PRO A 35 5.73 -0.68 5.86
CA PRO A 35 4.63 0.22 6.06
C PRO A 35 4.67 0.86 7.46
N ALA A 36 4.17 2.08 7.58
CA ALA A 36 3.95 2.67 8.90
C ALA A 36 2.93 1.83 9.70
N PHE A 37 3.01 1.90 11.03
CA PHE A 37 2.13 1.15 11.94
C PHE A 37 0.64 1.34 11.64
N CYS A 38 0.23 2.58 11.38
CA CYS A 38 -1.15 2.90 11.01
C CYS A 38 -1.60 2.26 9.68
N HIS A 39 -0.70 2.19 8.69
CA HIS A 39 -0.98 1.54 7.41
C HIS A 39 -1.03 0.02 7.56
N ALA A 40 -0.09 -0.57 8.31
CA ALA A 40 -0.05 -2.00 8.56
C ALA A 40 -1.27 -2.49 9.36
N ALA A 41 -1.76 -1.67 10.31
CA ALA A 41 -2.94 -1.99 11.10
C ALA A 41 -4.26 -1.86 10.33
N CYS A 42 -4.28 -1.11 9.22
CA CYS A 42 -5.50 -0.92 8.43
C CYS A 42 -5.74 -2.13 7.49
N PRO A 43 -6.85 -2.88 7.61
CA PRO A 43 -7.16 -3.99 6.71
C PRO A 43 -7.27 -3.59 5.24
N LEU A 44 -7.57 -2.31 4.97
CA LEU A 44 -7.68 -1.75 3.63
C LEU A 44 -6.34 -1.24 3.07
N GLY A 45 -5.27 -1.25 3.87
CA GLY A 45 -3.97 -0.68 3.50
C GLY A 45 -4.04 0.84 3.26
N LEU A 46 -4.84 1.56 4.04
CA LEU A 46 -4.91 3.02 3.97
C LEU A 46 -3.61 3.62 4.53
N ASP A 47 -2.88 4.39 3.72
CA ASP A 47 -1.70 5.12 4.19
C ASP A 47 -2.10 6.39 4.97
N ALA A 48 -2.45 6.21 6.23
CA ALA A 48 -2.84 7.31 7.13
C ALA A 48 -1.73 8.35 7.32
N LYS A 49 -0.46 7.96 7.18
CA LYS A 49 0.69 8.89 7.20
C LYS A 49 0.62 9.87 6.03
N LYS A 50 0.37 9.35 4.82
CA LYS A 50 0.19 10.15 3.62
C LYS A 50 -1.07 11.00 3.66
N LEU A 51 -2.16 10.48 4.24
CA LEU A 51 -3.39 11.24 4.48
C LEU A 51 -3.10 12.48 5.36
N ALA A 52 -2.44 12.28 6.50
CA ALA A 52 -2.05 13.36 7.40
C ALA A 52 -1.14 14.37 6.68
N PHE A 53 -0.16 13.91 5.90
CA PHE A 53 0.71 14.79 5.12
C PHE A 53 -0.08 15.71 4.15
N PHE A 54 -1.06 15.16 3.42
CA PHE A 54 -1.88 16.00 2.53
C PHE A 54 -2.70 17.03 3.30
N ILE A 55 -3.30 16.65 4.43
CA ILE A 55 -4.11 17.55 5.24
C ILE A 55 -3.24 18.64 5.87
N GLU A 56 -2.06 18.31 6.39
CA GLU A 56 -1.09 19.27 6.93
C GLU A 56 -0.73 20.35 5.89
N LYS A 57 -0.61 19.98 4.60
CA LYS A 57 -0.35 20.91 3.50
C LYS A 57 -1.61 21.63 2.98
N GLY A 58 -2.78 21.40 3.57
CA GLY A 58 -4.06 21.95 3.12
C GLY A 58 -4.58 21.32 1.82
N ALA A 59 -3.99 20.22 1.35
CA ALA A 59 -4.36 19.51 0.13
C ALA A 59 -5.52 18.52 0.36
N PHE A 60 -6.65 19.00 0.88
CA PHE A 60 -7.83 18.17 1.20
C PHE A 60 -8.38 17.41 0.00
N SER A 61 -8.30 17.97 -1.20
CA SER A 61 -8.75 17.31 -2.44
C SER A 61 -7.89 16.08 -2.80
N ASP A 62 -6.59 16.09 -2.46
CA ASP A 62 -5.71 14.93 -2.64
C ASP A 62 -5.98 13.85 -1.58
N ALA A 63 -6.22 14.27 -0.34
CA ALA A 63 -6.66 13.39 0.74
C ALA A 63 -7.98 12.69 0.40
N ARG A 64 -8.97 13.43 -0.12
CA ARG A 64 -10.24 12.88 -0.60
C ARG A 64 -10.06 11.90 -1.76
N ALA A 65 -9.25 12.25 -2.75
CA ALA A 65 -8.98 11.37 -3.90
C ALA A 65 -8.32 10.05 -3.45
N MET A 66 -7.49 10.10 -2.42
CA MET A 66 -6.90 8.90 -1.82
C MET A 66 -7.96 8.00 -1.17
N LEU A 67 -8.93 8.56 -0.44
CA LEU A 67 -10.05 7.79 0.15
C LEU A 67 -10.98 7.20 -0.91
N GLU A 68 -11.31 7.97 -1.95
CA GLU A 68 -12.11 7.52 -3.10
C GLU A 68 -11.41 6.41 -3.91
N HIS A 69 -10.08 6.34 -3.86
CA HIS A 69 -9.31 5.23 -4.42
C HIS A 69 -9.36 3.97 -3.54
N ILE A 70 -9.56 4.11 -2.23
CA ILE A 70 -9.61 2.95 -1.33
C ILE A 70 -10.98 2.28 -1.37
N THR A 71 -12.06 3.05 -1.32
CA THR A 71 -13.42 2.52 -1.25
C THR A 71 -14.39 3.29 -2.17
N PRO A 72 -15.41 2.63 -2.75
CA PRO A 72 -16.47 3.29 -3.52
C PRO A 72 -17.29 4.27 -2.67
N PHE A 73 -17.42 4.02 -1.36
CA PHE A 73 -18.23 4.82 -0.44
C PHE A 73 -17.38 5.37 0.72
N PRO A 74 -16.55 6.40 0.47
CA PRO A 74 -15.62 6.94 1.46
C PRO A 74 -16.30 7.67 2.62
N MET A 75 -17.52 8.19 2.43
CA MET A 75 -18.27 8.81 3.55
C MET A 75 -18.64 7.77 4.59
N ILE A 76 -19.12 6.60 4.15
CA ILE A 76 -19.46 5.50 5.06
C ILE A 76 -18.24 5.06 5.86
N LEU A 77 -17.07 4.96 5.22
CA LEU A 77 -15.79 4.66 5.90
C LEU A 77 -15.45 5.71 6.96
N ALA A 78 -15.43 7.00 6.59
CA ALA A 78 -15.00 8.09 7.48
C ALA A 78 -15.84 8.20 8.77
N TYR A 79 -17.13 7.86 8.69
CA TYR A 79 -18.03 7.85 9.84
C TYR A 79 -18.02 6.52 10.60
N GLY A 80 -18.01 5.41 9.89
CA GLY A 80 -18.24 4.07 10.45
C GLY A 80 -16.99 3.27 10.83
N CYS A 81 -15.78 3.75 10.55
CA CYS A 81 -14.54 3.03 10.81
C CYS A 81 -14.26 2.79 12.32
N ASP A 82 -13.73 1.62 12.66
CA ASP A 82 -13.33 1.25 14.04
C ASP A 82 -11.95 1.82 14.46
N ALA A 83 -11.26 2.54 13.56
CA ALA A 83 -9.96 3.19 13.80
C ALA A 83 -8.85 2.28 14.40
N PRO A 84 -8.54 1.11 13.80
CA PRO A 84 -7.38 0.33 14.25
C PRO A 84 -6.05 1.09 14.07
N CYS A 85 -6.00 1.99 13.10
CA CYS A 85 -4.85 2.85 12.82
C CYS A 85 -4.52 3.83 13.96
N GLU A 86 -5.53 4.33 14.68
CA GLU A 86 -5.34 5.25 15.81
C GLU A 86 -4.77 4.50 17.02
N LYS A 87 -5.24 3.28 17.26
CA LYS A 87 -4.72 2.40 18.32
C LYS A 87 -3.27 2.00 18.07
N ALA A 88 -2.93 1.71 16.80
CA ALA A 88 -1.57 1.38 16.38
C ALA A 88 -0.65 2.60 16.24
N CYS A 89 -1.13 3.83 16.47
CA CYS A 89 -0.33 5.03 16.35
C CYS A 89 0.74 5.08 17.45
N ARG A 90 2.00 5.30 17.07
CA ARG A 90 3.09 5.40 18.06
C ARG A 90 3.05 6.64 18.93
N MET A 91 2.31 7.66 18.54
CA MET A 91 2.12 8.84 19.40
C MET A 91 1.45 8.45 20.73
N ASN A 92 0.73 7.32 20.80
CA ASN A 92 0.19 6.76 22.04
C ASN A 92 1.27 6.39 23.08
N GLU A 93 2.53 6.20 22.67
CA GLU A 93 3.63 5.89 23.61
C GLU A 93 4.02 7.10 24.47
N VAL A 94 3.78 8.32 23.97
CA VAL A 94 4.21 9.58 24.62
C VAL A 94 3.05 10.53 24.96
N GLY A 95 1.88 10.33 24.34
CA GLY A 95 0.69 11.18 24.50
C GLY A 95 -0.53 10.50 23.88
N GLU A 96 -1.35 11.24 23.16
CA GLU A 96 -2.50 10.68 22.44
C GLU A 96 -2.20 10.46 20.96
N GLY A 97 -2.83 9.45 20.38
CA GLY A 97 -2.76 9.16 18.95
C GLY A 97 -3.28 10.30 18.07
N ILE A 98 -3.05 10.16 16.77
CA ILE A 98 -3.64 11.06 15.78
C ILE A 98 -5.08 10.61 15.51
N ASN A 99 -6.03 11.53 15.51
CA ASN A 99 -7.44 11.31 15.15
C ASN A 99 -7.59 11.13 13.63
N ILE A 100 -7.19 9.97 13.12
CA ILE A 100 -7.26 9.63 11.71
C ILE A 100 -8.71 9.67 11.20
N ARG A 101 -9.71 9.25 11.99
CA ARG A 101 -11.12 9.33 11.60
C ARG A 101 -11.60 10.75 11.42
N GLY A 102 -11.23 11.65 12.33
CA GLY A 102 -11.53 13.08 12.19
C GLY A 102 -10.86 13.68 10.96
N LEU A 103 -9.63 13.26 10.65
CA LEU A 103 -8.92 13.64 9.43
C LEU A 103 -9.59 13.10 8.15
N GLU A 104 -10.08 11.85 8.16
CA GLU A 104 -10.85 11.27 7.05
C GLU A 104 -12.14 12.06 6.80
N ARG A 105 -12.88 12.41 7.85
CA ARG A 105 -14.07 13.27 7.74
C ARG A 105 -13.70 14.64 7.18
N ALA A 106 -12.67 15.29 7.73
CA ALA A 106 -12.22 16.58 7.26
C ALA A 106 -11.81 16.56 5.77
N ALA A 107 -11.15 15.49 5.31
CA ALA A 107 -10.81 15.30 3.91
C ALA A 107 -12.06 15.22 3.02
N MET A 108 -13.10 14.51 3.46
CA MET A 108 -14.34 14.39 2.70
C MET A 108 -15.15 15.70 2.64
N TYR A 109 -15.19 16.45 3.74
CA TYR A 109 -15.93 17.71 3.83
C TYR A 109 -15.27 18.87 3.09
N HIS A 110 -13.96 19.07 3.31
CA HIS A 110 -13.24 20.21 2.75
C HIS A 110 -12.62 19.91 1.39
N GLY A 111 -12.46 18.63 1.04
CA GLY A 111 -11.92 18.21 -0.24
C GLY A 111 -12.97 18.25 -1.35
N SER A 112 -12.61 18.81 -2.51
CA SER A 112 -13.46 18.77 -3.70
C SER A 112 -13.22 17.48 -4.49
N PRO A 113 -14.26 16.87 -5.10
CA PRO A 113 -14.08 15.71 -5.96
C PRO A 113 -13.24 16.10 -7.18
N LYS A 114 -12.18 15.34 -7.47
CA LYS A 114 -11.37 15.57 -8.67
C LYS A 114 -12.12 15.06 -9.89
N GLY A 115 -12.64 15.99 -10.70
CA GLY A 115 -13.30 15.70 -11.97
C GLY A 115 -12.33 15.23 -13.05
N GLY A 116 -11.83 13.99 -12.95
CA GLY A 116 -11.11 13.33 -14.03
C GLY A 116 -12.08 12.48 -14.85
N LYS A 117 -12.21 12.76 -16.16
CA LYS A 117 -12.79 11.79 -17.08
C LYS A 117 -11.88 10.56 -17.05
N GLY A 118 -12.31 9.51 -16.35
CA GLY A 118 -11.57 8.25 -16.28
C GLY A 118 -11.26 7.75 -17.69
N LEU A 119 -10.14 7.04 -17.84
CA LEU A 119 -9.83 6.30 -19.06
C LEU A 119 -11.04 5.45 -19.47
N PHE A 120 -11.28 5.32 -20.78
CA PHE A 120 -12.27 4.40 -21.31
C PHE A 120 -12.06 3.01 -20.72
N LYS A 121 -12.98 2.59 -19.83
CA LYS A 121 -12.96 1.24 -19.26
C LYS A 121 -13.78 0.33 -20.16
N PHE A 122 -13.16 -0.75 -20.62
CA PHE A 122 -13.88 -1.81 -21.32
C PHE A 122 -14.66 -2.64 -20.31
N LYS A 123 -15.96 -2.84 -20.54
CA LYS A 123 -16.76 -3.74 -19.71
C LYS A 123 -16.23 -5.16 -19.85
N LYS A 124 -16.16 -5.88 -18.73
CA LYS A 124 -15.83 -7.31 -18.72
C LYS A 124 -16.98 -8.13 -19.33
N LYS A 125 -16.67 -9.35 -19.79
CA LYS A 125 -17.65 -10.22 -20.46
C LYS A 125 -18.62 -10.85 -19.45
N GLN A 126 -18.10 -11.22 -18.29
CA GLN A 126 -18.85 -11.89 -17.23
C GLN A 126 -19.80 -10.92 -16.54
N LYS A 127 -21.06 -11.34 -16.35
CA LYS A 127 -22.09 -10.56 -15.66
C LYS A 127 -22.17 -10.95 -14.19
N ALA A 128 -22.31 -9.97 -13.32
CA ALA A 128 -22.45 -10.17 -11.88
C ALA A 128 -23.83 -9.75 -11.39
N ALA A 129 -24.41 -10.54 -10.48
CA ALA A 129 -25.59 -10.17 -9.71
C ALA A 129 -25.26 -10.11 -8.22
N VAL A 130 -25.71 -9.05 -7.57
CA VAL A 130 -25.60 -8.87 -6.12
C VAL A 130 -27.00 -8.80 -5.54
N PHE A 131 -27.32 -9.66 -4.56
CA PHE A 131 -28.61 -9.68 -3.88
C PHE A 131 -28.42 -9.36 -2.40
N GLY A 132 -29.00 -8.26 -1.93
CA GLY A 132 -28.90 -7.92 -0.52
C GLY A 132 -29.06 -6.44 -0.26
N SER A 133 -29.29 -6.13 1.01
CA SER A 133 -29.52 -4.76 1.50
C SER A 133 -28.67 -4.47 2.74
N ASP A 134 -27.43 -4.94 2.73
CA ASP A 134 -26.45 -4.77 3.82
C ASP A 134 -25.20 -4.02 3.35
N LEU A 135 -24.35 -3.62 4.28
CA LEU A 135 -23.09 -2.93 3.98
C LEU A 135 -22.21 -3.75 3.03
N PHE A 136 -22.09 -5.06 3.24
CA PHE A 136 -21.28 -5.93 2.39
C PHE A 136 -21.74 -5.89 0.92
N SER A 137 -23.04 -6.12 0.66
CA SER A 137 -23.60 -6.11 -0.70
C SER A 137 -23.49 -4.73 -1.36
N LEU A 138 -23.69 -3.65 -0.60
CA LEU A 138 -23.50 -2.28 -1.08
C LEU A 138 -22.05 -2.04 -1.52
N PHE A 139 -21.06 -2.31 -0.65
CA PHE A 139 -19.65 -2.14 -0.97
C PHE A 139 -19.21 -3.04 -2.11
N LEU A 140 -19.68 -4.29 -2.16
CA LEU A 140 -19.35 -5.23 -3.22
C LEU A 140 -19.90 -4.77 -4.57
N ALA A 141 -21.14 -4.30 -4.64
CA ALA A 141 -21.71 -3.75 -5.86
C ALA A 141 -20.88 -2.56 -6.38
N GLY A 142 -20.45 -1.67 -5.48
CA GLY A 142 -19.55 -0.56 -5.80
C GLY A 142 -18.17 -1.02 -6.31
N GLU A 143 -17.55 -2.01 -5.65
CA GLU A 143 -16.27 -2.57 -6.07
C GLU A 143 -16.33 -3.25 -7.44
N LEU A 144 -17.40 -4.00 -7.72
CA LEU A 144 -17.62 -4.64 -9.02
C LEU A 144 -17.80 -3.61 -10.15
N ALA A 145 -18.51 -2.52 -9.88
CA ALA A 145 -18.65 -1.40 -10.81
C ALA A 145 -17.29 -0.72 -11.08
N ARG A 146 -16.47 -0.50 -10.05
CA ARG A 146 -15.11 0.06 -10.19
C ARG A 146 -14.23 -0.80 -11.07
N LYS A 147 -14.38 -2.14 -10.98
CA LYS A 147 -13.69 -3.15 -11.81
C LYS A 147 -14.34 -3.39 -13.18
N SER A 148 -15.40 -2.66 -13.51
CA SER A 148 -16.11 -2.69 -14.81
C SER A 148 -16.79 -4.03 -15.13
N TYR A 149 -17.28 -4.72 -14.12
CA TYR A 149 -18.23 -5.82 -14.30
C TYR A 149 -19.64 -5.26 -14.54
N PRO A 150 -20.37 -5.71 -15.59
CA PRO A 150 -21.80 -5.48 -15.71
C PRO A 150 -22.53 -6.03 -14.48
N THR A 151 -22.95 -5.15 -13.57
CA THR A 151 -23.47 -5.52 -12.25
C THR A 151 -24.94 -5.17 -12.13
N SER A 152 -25.77 -6.16 -11.79
CA SER A 152 -27.17 -5.97 -11.39
C SER A 152 -27.28 -6.10 -9.88
N PHE A 153 -27.80 -5.07 -9.23
CA PHE A 153 -27.91 -5.00 -7.78
C PHE A 153 -29.38 -5.02 -7.37
N TYR A 154 -29.83 -6.12 -6.76
CA TYR A 154 -31.21 -6.34 -6.36
C TYR A 154 -31.38 -6.03 -4.88
N VAL A 155 -32.27 -5.09 -4.57
CA VAL A 155 -32.51 -4.59 -3.21
C VAL A 155 -34.01 -4.57 -2.88
N ASN A 156 -34.33 -4.77 -1.60
CA ASN A 156 -35.73 -4.72 -1.12
C ASN A 156 -36.26 -3.29 -0.99
N GLN A 157 -35.38 -2.33 -0.73
CA GLN A 157 -35.74 -0.93 -0.52
C GLN A 157 -36.26 -0.29 -1.81
N LYS A 158 -37.04 0.79 -1.63
CA LYS A 158 -37.69 1.53 -2.72
C LYS A 158 -36.78 2.51 -3.47
N ASP A 159 -35.75 3.02 -2.81
CA ASP A 159 -34.85 4.05 -3.32
C ASP A 159 -33.46 3.95 -2.66
N ALA A 160 -32.46 4.62 -3.26
CA ALA A 160 -31.08 4.66 -2.78
C ALA A 160 -30.99 5.21 -1.35
N ILE A 161 -31.81 6.22 -1.04
CA ILE A 161 -31.86 6.88 0.26
C ILE A 161 -32.32 5.89 1.35
N SER A 162 -33.39 5.12 1.14
CA SER A 162 -33.84 4.14 2.13
C SER A 162 -32.81 3.02 2.31
N LEU A 163 -32.18 2.57 1.21
CA LEU A 163 -31.11 1.57 1.28
C LEU A 163 -29.94 2.05 2.15
N LEU A 164 -29.45 3.27 1.91
CA LEU A 164 -28.34 3.83 2.68
C LEU A 164 -28.73 4.15 4.12
N LYS A 165 -29.99 4.51 4.38
CA LYS A 165 -30.49 4.72 5.74
C LYS A 165 -30.48 3.42 6.55
N ASP A 166 -30.81 2.30 5.93
CA ASP A 166 -30.77 0.98 6.56
C ASP A 166 -29.33 0.50 6.78
N CYS A 167 -28.46 0.69 5.77
CA CYS A 167 -27.06 0.22 5.82
C CYS A 167 -26.15 1.10 6.69
N ALA A 168 -26.33 2.43 6.63
CA ALA A 168 -25.47 3.42 7.26
C ALA A 168 -26.29 4.47 8.05
N PRO A 169 -27.01 4.06 9.11
CA PRO A 169 -27.89 4.95 9.88
C PRO A 169 -27.14 6.06 10.65
N PHE A 170 -25.82 5.93 10.79
CA PHE A 170 -24.95 6.88 11.47
C PHE A 170 -24.54 8.08 10.62
N LEU A 171 -24.88 8.10 9.33
CA LEU A 171 -24.60 9.26 8.46
C LEU A 171 -25.54 10.43 8.76
N LEU A 172 -25.02 11.65 8.59
CA LEU A 172 -25.84 12.85 8.62
C LEU A 172 -26.76 12.91 7.38
N LYS A 173 -27.85 13.66 7.48
CA LYS A 173 -28.88 13.74 6.41
C LYS A 173 -28.29 14.19 5.07
N ASP A 174 -27.45 15.22 5.09
CA ASP A 174 -26.84 15.77 3.87
C ASP A 174 -25.82 14.80 3.26
N ASP A 175 -25.04 14.11 4.10
CA ASP A 175 -24.08 13.10 3.68
C ASP A 175 -24.75 11.89 3.04
N LEU A 176 -25.87 11.45 3.61
CA LEU A 176 -26.66 10.35 3.09
C LEU A 176 -27.18 10.68 1.68
N VAL A 177 -27.65 11.91 1.46
CA VAL A 177 -28.09 12.37 0.12
C VAL A 177 -26.92 12.41 -0.86
N ASN A 178 -25.75 12.88 -0.43
CA ASN A 178 -24.56 12.92 -1.28
C ASN A 178 -24.08 11.51 -1.66
N GLU A 179 -24.13 10.56 -0.73
CA GLU A 179 -23.74 9.18 -0.97
C GLU A 179 -24.78 8.42 -1.83
N ALA A 180 -26.07 8.74 -1.68
CA ALA A 180 -27.13 8.25 -2.56
C ALA A 180 -26.90 8.68 -4.01
N LYS A 181 -26.60 9.97 -4.22
CA LYS A 181 -26.23 10.49 -5.55
C LYS A 181 -24.97 9.81 -6.09
N ARG A 182 -24.00 9.51 -5.23
CA ARG A 182 -22.78 8.78 -5.63
C ARG A 182 -23.13 7.37 -6.12
N LEU A 183 -23.99 6.64 -5.39
CA LEU A 183 -24.46 5.31 -5.78
C LEU A 183 -25.21 5.34 -7.12
N GLU A 184 -26.11 6.29 -7.32
CA GLU A 184 -26.89 6.43 -8.56
C GLU A 184 -26.02 6.80 -9.78
N ASN A 185 -24.91 7.50 -9.56
CA ASN A 185 -23.96 7.85 -10.61
C ASN A 185 -22.99 6.71 -10.97
N MET A 186 -22.98 5.60 -10.23
CA MET A 186 -22.18 4.42 -10.58
C MET A 186 -22.80 3.65 -11.74
N ASP A 187 -21.96 2.97 -12.53
CA ASP A 187 -22.40 2.08 -13.62
C ASP A 187 -22.93 0.73 -13.06
N ILE A 188 -24.01 0.80 -12.28
CA ILE A 188 -24.70 -0.33 -11.64
C ILE A 188 -26.17 -0.28 -12.04
N LYS A 189 -26.72 -1.41 -12.48
CA LYS A 189 -28.17 -1.54 -12.70
C LYS A 189 -28.83 -1.91 -11.37
N ILE A 190 -29.32 -0.91 -10.64
CA ILE A 190 -29.99 -1.11 -9.35
C ILE A 190 -31.47 -1.40 -9.58
N LEU A 191 -31.97 -2.50 -9.00
CA LEU A 191 -33.34 -2.97 -9.08
C LEU A 191 -33.97 -2.90 -7.70
N TYR A 192 -34.71 -1.82 -7.47
CA TYR A 192 -35.42 -1.54 -6.22
C TYR A 192 -36.70 -2.36 -6.11
N SER A 193 -37.17 -2.56 -4.86
CA SER A 193 -38.41 -3.28 -4.55
C SER A 193 -38.48 -4.70 -5.15
N SER A 194 -37.34 -5.39 -5.21
CA SER A 194 -37.22 -6.70 -5.85
C SER A 194 -37.83 -7.86 -5.04
N ASN A 195 -38.27 -7.64 -3.80
CA ASN A 195 -38.81 -8.67 -2.89
C ASN A 195 -37.96 -9.96 -2.92
N LEU A 196 -36.77 -9.87 -2.35
CA LEU A 196 -35.77 -10.94 -2.33
C LEU A 196 -36.32 -12.20 -1.64
N THR A 197 -36.82 -13.14 -2.44
CA THR A 197 -37.21 -14.50 -2.01
C THR A 197 -36.33 -15.54 -2.69
N LYS A 198 -36.32 -16.77 -2.15
CA LYS A 198 -35.58 -17.88 -2.76
C LYS A 198 -36.06 -18.20 -4.17
N GLU A 199 -37.36 -18.11 -4.42
CA GLU A 199 -37.97 -18.35 -5.72
C GLU A 199 -37.50 -17.32 -6.77
N PHE A 200 -37.46 -16.04 -6.38
CA PHE A 200 -36.97 -14.97 -7.25
C PHE A 200 -35.48 -15.16 -7.57
N PHE A 201 -34.67 -15.51 -6.57
CA PHE A 201 -33.26 -15.83 -6.77
C PHE A 201 -33.06 -16.99 -7.75
N GLU A 202 -33.82 -18.08 -7.60
CA GLU A 202 -33.75 -19.24 -8.50
C GLU A 202 -34.19 -18.91 -9.94
N SER A 203 -35.10 -17.95 -10.14
CA SER A 203 -35.49 -17.51 -11.49
C SER A 203 -34.45 -16.65 -12.20
N GLU A 204 -33.63 -15.90 -11.46
CA GLU A 204 -32.70 -14.91 -12.02
C GLU A 204 -31.25 -15.42 -12.07
N LYS A 205 -30.86 -16.38 -11.22
CA LYS A 205 -29.46 -16.82 -11.07
C LYS A 205 -28.81 -17.25 -12.38
N ASP A 206 -29.54 -17.90 -13.29
CA ASP A 206 -29.00 -18.49 -14.52
C ASP A 206 -28.64 -17.42 -15.58
N ASN A 207 -29.03 -16.16 -15.37
CA ASN A 207 -28.70 -15.03 -16.23
C ASN A 207 -27.31 -14.44 -15.97
N PHE A 208 -26.63 -14.86 -14.90
CA PHE A 208 -25.39 -14.27 -14.42
C PHE A 208 -24.30 -15.31 -14.21
N ASP A 209 -23.06 -14.94 -14.51
CA ASP A 209 -21.90 -15.82 -14.34
C ASP A 209 -21.39 -15.79 -12.89
N ILE A 210 -21.61 -14.67 -12.20
CA ILE A 210 -21.10 -14.40 -10.86
C ILE A 210 -22.25 -13.95 -9.97
N ILE A 211 -22.41 -14.61 -8.83
CA ILE A 211 -23.49 -14.35 -7.90
C ILE A 211 -22.90 -14.02 -6.53
N ALA A 212 -23.36 -12.93 -5.95
CA ALA A 212 -23.03 -12.55 -4.59
C ALA A 212 -24.30 -12.19 -3.80
N THR A 213 -24.29 -12.46 -2.50
CA THR A 213 -25.43 -12.22 -1.62
C THR A 213 -25.00 -11.66 -0.26
N SER A 214 -25.91 -10.97 0.43
CA SER A 214 -25.75 -10.72 1.87
C SER A 214 -25.69 -12.05 2.63
N ARG A 215 -25.05 -12.08 3.80
CA ARG A 215 -24.98 -13.30 4.61
C ARG A 215 -26.36 -13.78 5.05
N SER A 216 -27.23 -12.84 5.44
CA SER A 216 -28.62 -13.11 5.82
C SER A 216 -29.43 -13.77 4.69
N PHE A 217 -29.20 -13.35 3.44
CA PHE A 217 -29.89 -13.93 2.29
C PHE A 217 -29.31 -15.29 1.90
N LEU A 218 -27.98 -15.47 2.05
CA LEU A 218 -27.34 -16.77 1.88
C LEU A 218 -27.89 -17.78 2.88
N ASP A 219 -27.98 -17.41 4.16
CA ASP A 219 -28.53 -18.26 5.23
C ASP A 219 -29.98 -18.68 4.94
N MET A 220 -30.78 -17.78 4.38
CA MET A 220 -32.16 -18.07 4.00
C MET A 220 -32.24 -19.09 2.84
N CYS A 221 -31.34 -19.00 1.86
CA CYS A 221 -31.37 -19.86 0.68
C CYS A 221 -30.66 -21.20 0.89
N PHE A 222 -29.53 -21.15 1.60
CA PHE A 222 -28.56 -22.23 1.83
C PHE A 222 -27.99 -22.18 3.28
N PRO A 223 -28.77 -22.63 4.29
CA PRO A 223 -28.42 -22.44 5.72
C PRO A 223 -27.09 -23.06 6.17
N ASN A 224 -26.65 -24.13 5.51
CA ASN A 224 -25.44 -24.88 5.88
C ASN A 224 -24.23 -24.49 5.04
N ASP A 225 -24.35 -23.53 4.12
CA ASP A 225 -23.26 -23.12 3.25
C ASP A 225 -22.50 -21.94 3.87
N ILE A 226 -21.29 -22.22 4.34
CA ILE A 226 -20.46 -21.25 5.06
C ILE A 226 -19.34 -20.78 4.11
N PRO A 227 -19.32 -19.48 3.74
CA PRO A 227 -18.27 -18.87 2.95
C PRO A 227 -16.90 -19.11 3.55
N ASN A 228 -15.94 -19.46 2.70
CA ASN A 228 -14.54 -19.55 3.10
C ASN A 228 -14.03 -18.20 3.66
N LYS A 229 -13.18 -18.25 4.69
CA LYS A 229 -12.65 -17.06 5.39
C LYS A 229 -11.89 -16.10 4.49
N GLU A 230 -11.16 -16.60 3.51
CA GLU A 230 -10.29 -15.81 2.64
C GLU A 230 -10.98 -15.44 1.34
N THR A 231 -11.60 -16.43 0.68
CA THR A 231 -12.19 -16.23 -0.64
C THR A 231 -13.62 -15.70 -0.59
N LEU A 232 -14.29 -15.81 0.55
CA LEU A 232 -15.71 -15.48 0.74
C LEU A 232 -16.66 -16.23 -0.20
N LEU A 233 -16.17 -17.31 -0.83
CA LEU A 233 -16.97 -18.19 -1.67
C LEU A 233 -17.57 -19.29 -0.81
N ALA A 234 -18.87 -19.45 -0.90
CA ALA A 234 -19.62 -20.52 -0.29
C ALA A 234 -19.44 -21.80 -1.14
N PRO A 235 -18.84 -22.88 -0.60
CA PRO A 235 -18.37 -24.01 -1.39
C PRO A 235 -19.51 -24.86 -2.00
N ILE A 236 -20.72 -24.84 -1.44
CA ILE A 236 -21.82 -25.67 -1.94
C ILE A 236 -22.56 -24.97 -3.08
N SER A 237 -22.88 -23.69 -2.90
CA SER A 237 -23.68 -22.89 -3.84
C SER A 237 -22.84 -22.13 -4.86
N ASN A 238 -21.53 -22.02 -4.66
CA ASN A 238 -20.62 -21.15 -5.43
C ASN A 238 -21.05 -19.66 -5.40
N ILE A 239 -21.63 -19.21 -4.29
CA ILE A 239 -22.07 -17.83 -4.08
C ILE A 239 -21.07 -17.08 -3.21
N LEU A 240 -20.77 -15.82 -3.56
CA LEU A 240 -19.94 -14.96 -2.73
C LEU A 240 -20.76 -14.28 -1.63
N SER A 241 -20.33 -14.39 -0.39
CA SER A 241 -21.02 -13.75 0.74
C SER A 241 -20.07 -13.46 1.90
N SER A 242 -20.40 -12.47 2.72
CA SER A 242 -19.67 -12.21 3.97
C SER A 242 -19.80 -13.39 4.93
N GLN A 243 -18.86 -13.51 5.87
CA GLN A 243 -18.98 -14.52 6.92
C GLN A 243 -20.01 -14.15 7.97
N ASP A 244 -19.97 -12.88 8.37
CA ASP A 244 -20.83 -12.36 9.41
C ASP A 244 -22.07 -11.70 8.80
N SER A 245 -23.19 -11.81 9.52
CA SER A 245 -24.46 -11.18 9.17
C SER A 245 -24.56 -9.72 9.60
N ASN A 246 -23.72 -9.29 10.54
CA ASN A 246 -23.64 -7.89 10.98
C ASN A 246 -22.17 -7.46 11.25
N PRO A 247 -21.31 -7.46 10.21
CA PRO A 247 -19.92 -7.03 10.34
C PRO A 247 -19.82 -5.53 10.62
N SER A 248 -18.70 -5.09 11.20
CA SER A 248 -18.39 -3.65 11.28
C SER A 248 -18.24 -3.05 9.88
N VAL A 249 -18.29 -1.73 9.76
CA VAL A 249 -18.14 -1.05 8.46
C VAL A 249 -16.78 -1.39 7.83
N LEU A 250 -15.72 -1.37 8.63
CA LEU A 250 -14.37 -1.68 8.15
C LEU A 250 -14.27 -3.13 7.66
N GLN A 251 -14.84 -4.08 8.41
CA GLN A 251 -14.88 -5.48 8.01
C GLN A 251 -15.72 -5.69 6.74
N SER A 252 -16.86 -5.00 6.61
CA SER A 252 -17.72 -5.05 5.41
C SER A 252 -16.98 -4.62 4.14
N ILE A 253 -16.21 -3.52 4.22
CA ILE A 253 -15.40 -3.03 3.10
C ILE A 253 -14.28 -4.02 2.78
N PHE A 254 -13.62 -4.54 3.82
CA PHE A 254 -12.54 -5.50 3.66
C PHE A 254 -13.04 -6.79 2.99
N ASP A 255 -14.18 -7.30 3.44
CA ASP A 255 -14.85 -8.46 2.86
C ASP A 255 -15.25 -8.20 1.40
N ALA A 256 -15.91 -7.08 1.11
CA ALA A 256 -16.27 -6.72 -0.25
C ALA A 256 -15.05 -6.66 -1.20
N ARG A 257 -13.91 -6.13 -0.72
CA ARG A 257 -12.67 -6.08 -1.50
C ARG A 257 -12.12 -7.48 -1.78
N ARG A 258 -12.12 -8.37 -0.78
CA ARG A 258 -11.69 -9.77 -0.91
C ARG A 258 -12.59 -10.56 -1.84
N ALA A 259 -13.91 -10.40 -1.73
CA ALA A 259 -14.87 -10.97 -2.65
C ALA A 259 -14.63 -10.45 -4.07
N GLY A 260 -14.35 -9.16 -4.24
CA GLY A 260 -13.96 -8.59 -5.53
C GLY A 260 -12.69 -9.22 -6.13
N VAL A 261 -11.70 -9.61 -5.33
CA VAL A 261 -10.51 -10.36 -5.80
C VAL A 261 -10.92 -11.77 -6.23
N SER A 262 -11.79 -12.44 -5.46
CA SER A 262 -12.34 -13.75 -5.81
C SER A 262 -13.09 -13.72 -7.14
N VAL A 263 -13.92 -12.70 -7.39
CA VAL A 263 -14.59 -12.46 -8.68
C VAL A 263 -13.58 -12.37 -9.82
N ASP A 264 -12.47 -11.64 -9.64
CA ASP A 264 -11.43 -11.54 -10.67
C ASP A 264 -10.82 -12.90 -11.00
N ARG A 265 -10.58 -13.74 -10.00
CA ARG A 265 -10.05 -15.10 -10.20
C ARG A 265 -11.05 -16.01 -10.89
N ILE A 266 -12.30 -16.03 -10.41
CA ILE A 266 -13.39 -16.84 -10.99
C ILE A 266 -13.61 -16.45 -12.45
N SER A 267 -13.64 -15.15 -12.76
CA SER A 267 -13.82 -14.67 -14.14
C SER A 267 -12.69 -15.09 -15.10
N GLN A 268 -11.51 -15.37 -14.56
CA GLN A 268 -10.33 -15.84 -15.32
C GLN A 268 -10.22 -17.38 -15.34
N GLY A 269 -11.13 -18.10 -14.68
CA GLY A 269 -11.03 -19.56 -14.53
C GLY A 269 -9.90 -20.02 -13.60
N LEU A 270 -9.44 -19.13 -12.70
CA LEU A 270 -8.41 -19.43 -11.70
C LEU A 270 -9.05 -19.78 -10.36
N ASP A 271 -8.33 -20.54 -9.54
CA ASP A 271 -8.70 -20.80 -8.15
C ASP A 271 -8.82 -19.46 -7.37
N PRO A 272 -9.95 -19.18 -6.71
CA PRO A 272 -10.16 -17.99 -5.88
C PRO A 272 -9.10 -17.77 -4.78
N ALA A 273 -8.45 -18.84 -4.30
CA ALA A 273 -7.39 -18.78 -3.29
C ALA A 273 -6.01 -18.45 -3.88
N SER A 274 -5.83 -18.53 -5.20
CA SER A 274 -4.53 -18.36 -5.84
C SER A 274 -4.03 -16.91 -5.88
N SER A 275 -2.73 -16.73 -5.63
CA SER A 275 -1.96 -15.47 -5.78
C SER A 275 -2.66 -14.19 -5.27
N ARG A 276 -3.31 -14.25 -4.11
CA ARG A 276 -4.03 -13.12 -3.50
C ARG A 276 -3.10 -12.03 -2.93
N GLY A 277 -1.83 -12.36 -2.71
CA GLY A 277 -0.87 -11.45 -2.07
C GLY A 277 -1.13 -11.35 -0.57
N GLU A 278 -0.64 -10.28 0.05
CA GLU A 278 -0.91 -9.98 1.44
C GLU A 278 -2.23 -9.20 1.56
N GLU A 279 -3.19 -9.74 2.30
CA GLU A 279 -4.49 -9.13 2.58
C GLU A 279 -4.66 -8.92 4.09
N GLY A 280 -5.24 -7.79 4.49
CA GLY A 280 -5.61 -7.53 5.88
C GLY A 280 -4.54 -6.81 6.70
N SER A 281 -4.77 -6.78 8.02
CA SER A 281 -3.87 -6.13 8.96
C SER A 281 -2.67 -7.01 9.27
N ARG A 282 -1.51 -6.37 9.47
CA ARG A 282 -0.27 -7.01 9.93
C ARG A 282 0.45 -6.11 10.91
N GLU A 283 1.35 -6.70 11.68
CA GLU A 283 2.27 -5.92 12.49
C GLU A 283 3.38 -5.34 11.62
N SER A 284 3.68 -4.05 11.80
CA SER A 284 4.78 -3.43 11.09
C SER A 284 6.10 -3.75 11.77
N ARG A 285 7.12 -4.08 10.96
CA ARG A 285 8.52 -4.22 11.41
C ARG A 285 9.26 -2.89 11.41
N LEU A 286 8.61 -1.81 11.01
CA LEU A 286 9.23 -0.50 10.88
C LEU A 286 9.79 -0.05 12.23
N TYR A 287 11.04 0.39 12.23
CA TYR A 287 11.61 1.11 13.35
C TYR A 287 11.44 2.61 13.11
N THR A 288 11.11 3.33 14.15
CA THR A 288 11.16 4.80 14.16
C THR A 288 11.70 5.20 15.53
N ASN A 289 12.50 6.25 15.60
CA ASN A 289 13.03 6.74 16.86
C ASN A 289 11.99 7.67 17.54
N MET A 290 11.64 7.43 18.81
CA MET A 290 10.69 8.26 19.57
C MET A 290 11.36 9.27 20.49
N ASN A 291 12.69 9.31 20.59
CA ASN A 291 13.40 10.16 21.56
C ASN A 291 13.15 11.67 21.33
N GLU A 292 12.89 12.07 20.09
CA GLU A 292 12.59 13.45 19.70
C GLU A 292 11.07 13.73 19.60
N ALA A 293 10.22 12.74 19.88
CA ALA A 293 8.78 12.91 19.78
C ALA A 293 8.25 13.81 20.91
N ILE A 294 7.49 14.84 20.54
CA ILE A 294 6.91 15.78 21.49
C ILE A 294 5.52 15.25 21.92
N PRO A 295 5.29 15.02 23.23
CA PRO A 295 3.96 14.67 23.74
C PRO A 295 2.92 15.71 23.32
N SER A 296 1.77 15.24 22.84
CA SER A 296 0.64 16.10 22.50
C SER A 296 -0.67 15.37 22.70
N ASN A 297 -1.73 16.13 23.00
CA ASN A 297 -3.09 15.63 23.11
C ASN A 297 -3.83 15.83 21.79
N GLN A 298 -4.83 14.99 21.58
CA GLN A 298 -5.73 15.05 20.43
C GLN A 298 -6.48 16.37 20.40
N ILE A 299 -6.55 17.00 19.22
CA ILE A 299 -7.39 18.17 19.01
C ILE A 299 -8.86 17.73 19.09
N TYR A 300 -9.63 18.38 19.95
CA TYR A 300 -11.06 18.09 20.13
C TYR A 300 -11.81 18.26 18.80
N GLU A 301 -12.56 17.23 18.41
CA GLU A 301 -13.38 17.29 17.21
C GLU A 301 -14.82 17.73 17.56
N PRO A 302 -15.31 18.85 16.99
CA PRO A 302 -16.69 19.27 17.17
C PRO A 302 -17.69 18.26 16.58
N GLU A 303 -18.96 18.33 16.96
CA GLU A 303 -20.03 17.47 16.39
C GLU A 303 -20.14 17.59 14.86
N ASN A 304 -19.81 18.77 14.31
CA ASN A 304 -19.81 19.04 12.87
C ASN A 304 -18.48 18.66 12.17
N GLY A 305 -17.56 17.99 12.88
CA GLY A 305 -16.22 17.69 12.40
C GLY A 305 -15.26 18.88 12.47
N TYR A 306 -14.00 18.64 12.13
CA TYR A 306 -12.97 19.67 12.14
C TYR A 306 -13.21 20.77 11.10
N ILE A 307 -12.96 22.02 11.49
CA ILE A 307 -12.68 23.06 10.50
C ILE A 307 -11.29 22.86 9.89
N THR A 308 -11.02 23.47 8.73
CA THR A 308 -9.74 23.31 8.01
C THR A 308 -8.51 23.55 8.89
N LYS A 309 -8.54 24.58 9.74
CA LYS A 309 -7.44 24.92 10.65
C LYS A 309 -7.19 23.82 11.68
N GLU A 310 -8.25 23.30 12.31
CA GLU A 310 -8.16 22.23 13.32
C GLU A 310 -7.66 20.92 12.69
N ALA A 311 -8.13 20.61 11.48
CA ALA A 311 -7.66 19.43 10.74
C ALA A 311 -6.16 19.52 10.40
N ILE A 312 -5.68 20.69 10.00
CA ILE A 312 -4.25 20.94 9.76
C ILE A 312 -3.46 20.79 11.06
N GLU A 313 -3.96 21.34 12.16
CA GLU A 313 -3.31 21.26 13.47
C GLU A 313 -3.21 19.81 13.96
N GLU A 314 -4.29 19.05 13.87
CA GLU A 314 -4.30 17.62 14.22
C GLU A 314 -3.38 16.81 13.31
N ALA A 315 -3.38 17.06 12.00
CA ALA A 315 -2.49 16.39 11.06
C ALA A 315 -1.00 16.70 11.31
N SER A 316 -0.68 17.92 11.76
CA SER A 316 0.69 18.37 12.04
C SER A 316 1.34 17.65 13.23
N ARG A 317 0.53 17.01 14.10
CA ARG A 317 1.03 16.16 15.19
C ARG A 317 1.65 14.85 14.68
N CYS A 318 1.39 14.45 13.42
CA CYS A 318 1.93 13.22 12.86
C CYS A 318 3.44 13.31 12.61
N ILE A 319 4.22 12.49 13.32
CA ILE A 319 5.70 12.45 13.20
C ILE A 319 6.23 11.79 11.91
N GLN A 320 5.35 11.45 10.96
CA GLN A 320 5.72 10.84 9.68
C GLN A 320 6.64 9.62 9.82
N CYS A 321 6.20 8.61 10.59
CA CYS A 321 6.98 7.41 10.93
C CYS A 321 7.76 6.84 9.72
N LYS A 322 9.08 6.67 9.92
CA LYS A 322 10.05 6.22 8.92
C LYS A 322 11.34 5.71 9.59
N CYS A 323 12.01 4.74 8.96
CA CYS A 323 13.27 4.19 9.43
C CYS A 323 14.45 4.87 8.73
N GLU A 324 15.00 5.93 9.32
CA GLU A 324 16.07 6.74 8.70
C GLU A 324 17.35 6.85 9.53
N GLU A 325 17.48 6.11 10.65
CA GLU A 325 18.60 6.30 11.58
C GLU A 325 19.99 6.16 10.93
N CYS A 326 20.15 5.18 10.04
CA CYS A 326 21.40 5.01 9.29
C CYS A 326 21.67 6.16 8.30
N ILE A 327 20.62 6.81 7.78
CA ILE A 327 20.75 7.95 6.85
C ILE A 327 21.07 9.23 7.63
N LYS A 328 20.40 9.48 8.76
CA LYS A 328 20.65 10.65 9.63
C LYS A 328 22.11 10.77 10.07
N HIS A 329 22.79 9.64 10.26
CA HIS A 329 24.17 9.60 10.78
C HIS A 329 25.22 9.27 9.70
N CYS A 330 24.86 9.21 8.42
CA CYS A 330 25.78 8.83 7.35
C CYS A 330 25.79 9.85 6.21
N VAL A 331 26.84 10.67 6.13
CA VAL A 331 27.04 11.67 5.06
C VAL A 331 26.99 11.04 3.68
N PHE A 332 27.53 9.83 3.53
CA PHE A 332 27.48 9.08 2.27
C PHE A 332 26.04 8.78 1.82
N LEU A 333 25.20 8.27 2.73
CA LEU A 333 23.80 7.97 2.39
C LEU A 333 22.99 9.25 2.13
N GLN A 334 23.27 10.33 2.86
CA GLN A 334 22.65 11.64 2.64
C GLN A 334 22.98 12.21 1.25
N ASP A 335 24.27 12.21 0.87
CA ASP A 335 24.74 12.72 -0.42
C ASP A 335 24.13 11.92 -1.58
N THR A 336 24.03 10.60 -1.45
CA THR A 336 23.38 9.77 -2.48
C THR A 336 21.87 9.97 -2.57
N GLY A 337 21.21 10.45 -1.51
CA GLY A 337 19.76 10.52 -1.41
C GLY A 337 19.07 9.16 -1.49
N LYS A 338 19.78 8.06 -1.16
CA LYS A 338 19.28 6.68 -1.29
C LYS A 338 19.37 5.95 0.05
N TYR A 339 18.38 5.13 0.32
CA TYR A 339 18.40 4.22 1.47
C TYR A 339 19.16 2.92 1.12
N PRO A 340 19.68 2.20 2.13
CA PRO A 340 20.62 1.10 1.90
C PRO A 340 20.12 0.00 0.95
N LYS A 341 18.86 -0.46 1.08
CA LYS A 341 18.29 -1.49 0.19
C LYS A 341 18.36 -1.10 -1.29
N LYS A 342 17.93 0.12 -1.62
CA LYS A 342 17.95 0.62 -3.00
C LYS A 342 19.37 0.75 -3.51
N LEU A 343 20.27 1.31 -2.70
CA LEU A 343 21.67 1.49 -3.07
C LEU A 343 22.36 0.15 -3.32
N THR A 344 22.11 -0.85 -2.48
CA THR A 344 22.63 -2.22 -2.65
C THR A 344 22.15 -2.86 -3.94
N ARG A 345 20.87 -2.74 -4.28
CA ARG A 345 20.33 -3.26 -5.55
C ARG A 345 21.01 -2.59 -6.75
N GLU A 346 21.21 -1.29 -6.70
CA GLU A 346 21.89 -0.55 -7.76
C GLU A 346 23.37 -0.95 -7.87
N ILE A 347 24.10 -1.07 -6.75
CA ILE A 347 25.49 -1.54 -6.74
C ILE A 347 25.57 -2.95 -7.35
N PHE A 348 24.69 -3.87 -6.93
CA PHE A 348 24.63 -5.21 -7.49
C PHE A 348 24.41 -5.18 -9.00
N ASN A 349 23.42 -4.40 -9.48
CA ASN A 349 23.16 -4.25 -10.91
C ASN A 349 24.38 -3.67 -11.65
N ASN A 350 25.07 -2.69 -11.06
CA ASN A 350 26.26 -2.09 -11.64
C ASN A 350 27.41 -3.10 -11.73
N VAL A 351 27.64 -3.92 -10.73
CA VAL A 351 28.77 -4.86 -10.69
C VAL A 351 28.53 -6.09 -11.57
N ASP A 352 27.35 -6.72 -11.43
CA ASP A 352 27.07 -8.04 -11.98
C ASP A 352 26.30 -8.02 -13.32
N ILE A 353 25.49 -6.98 -13.58
CA ILE A 353 24.60 -6.95 -14.75
C ILE A 353 25.16 -6.07 -15.88
N ILE A 354 25.75 -4.91 -15.55
CA ILE A 354 26.27 -3.99 -16.58
C ILE A 354 27.55 -4.57 -17.21
N MET A 355 27.51 -4.72 -18.54
CA MET A 355 28.67 -5.12 -19.37
C MET A 355 29.45 -3.93 -19.95
N GLY A 356 28.89 -2.71 -19.85
CA GLY A 356 29.47 -1.45 -20.36
C GLY A 356 29.98 -0.54 -19.25
N ASP A 357 29.73 0.77 -19.39
CA ASP A 357 30.25 1.77 -18.44
C ASP A 357 29.63 1.64 -17.04
N HIS A 358 30.49 1.44 -16.05
CA HIS A 358 30.11 1.36 -14.64
C HIS A 358 29.93 2.75 -14.03
N MET A 359 28.71 3.26 -14.07
CA MET A 359 28.35 4.61 -13.61
C MET A 359 28.45 4.80 -12.10
N MET A 360 28.52 3.72 -11.31
CA MET A 360 28.54 3.80 -9.84
C MET A 360 29.93 3.80 -9.21
N ASN A 361 31.01 3.82 -9.99
CA ASN A 361 32.39 3.78 -9.46
C ASN A 361 32.66 4.86 -8.40
N LYS A 362 32.26 6.10 -8.68
CA LYS A 362 32.40 7.21 -7.74
C LYS A 362 31.64 6.93 -6.44
N THR A 363 30.36 6.57 -6.54
CA THR A 363 29.51 6.29 -5.38
C THR A 363 30.05 5.13 -4.54
N ILE A 364 30.44 4.02 -5.17
CA ILE A 364 31.03 2.86 -4.49
C ILE A 364 32.31 3.27 -3.73
N ASN A 365 33.14 4.12 -4.31
CA ASN A 365 34.38 4.63 -3.69
C ASN A 365 34.16 5.74 -2.66
N SER A 366 33.02 6.43 -2.67
CA SER A 366 32.72 7.51 -1.71
C SER A 366 32.48 7.01 -0.27
N CYS A 367 32.11 5.74 -0.07
CA CYS A 367 31.90 5.20 1.27
C CYS A 367 33.21 5.15 2.09
N SER A 368 33.26 5.69 3.30
CA SER A 368 34.47 5.64 4.13
C SER A 368 34.72 4.28 4.81
N LEU A 369 33.84 3.30 4.61
CA LEU A 369 33.91 1.96 5.22
C LEU A 369 33.98 1.99 6.76
N CYS A 370 33.40 3.01 7.40
CA CYS A 370 33.50 3.20 8.85
C CYS A 370 32.60 2.28 9.70
N GLY A 371 31.69 1.52 9.07
CA GLY A 371 30.78 0.59 9.76
C GLY A 371 29.67 1.24 10.60
N GLN A 372 29.53 2.58 10.61
CA GLN A 372 28.49 3.28 11.38
C GLN A 372 27.07 2.85 11.00
N CYS A 373 26.83 2.54 9.73
CA CYS A 373 25.55 2.02 9.25
C CYS A 373 25.13 0.74 9.99
N THR A 374 26.08 -0.14 10.32
CA THR A 374 25.83 -1.41 11.00
C THR A 374 25.45 -1.19 12.46
N VAL A 375 26.13 -0.26 13.13
CA VAL A 375 25.89 0.06 14.55
C VAL A 375 24.59 0.84 14.75
N THR A 376 24.30 1.79 13.86
CA THR A 376 23.11 2.67 13.97
C THR A 376 21.84 2.01 13.44
N CYS A 377 21.96 1.01 12.56
CA CYS A 377 20.79 0.31 12.03
C CYS A 377 20.20 -0.62 13.10
N PRO A 378 18.88 -0.54 13.38
CA PRO A 378 18.21 -1.45 14.31
C PRO A 378 18.36 -2.94 13.95
N ASN A 379 18.55 -3.24 12.65
CA ASN A 379 18.70 -4.59 12.12
C ASN A 379 20.14 -4.92 11.67
N GLY A 380 21.12 -4.06 11.99
CA GLY A 380 22.51 -4.30 11.64
C GLY A 380 22.81 -4.28 10.14
N TYR A 381 22.19 -3.39 9.36
CA TYR A 381 22.45 -3.27 7.93
C TYR A 381 23.86 -2.72 7.66
N ASP A 382 24.72 -3.54 7.04
CA ASP A 382 26.10 -3.16 6.74
C ASP A 382 26.26 -2.66 5.30
N MET A 383 26.18 -1.34 5.12
CA MET A 383 26.48 -0.70 3.83
C MET A 383 27.99 -0.66 3.54
N ALA A 384 28.84 -0.69 4.57
CA ALA A 384 30.29 -0.66 4.41
C ALA A 384 30.77 -1.98 3.80
N GLU A 385 30.29 -3.12 4.29
CA GLU A 385 30.54 -4.45 3.73
C GLU A 385 30.16 -4.50 2.25
N ILE A 386 28.96 -4.03 1.90
CA ILE A 386 28.47 -4.05 0.51
C ILE A 386 29.33 -3.19 -0.42
N CYS A 387 29.73 -2.00 0.04
CA CYS A 387 30.63 -1.14 -0.72
C CYS A 387 32.03 -1.77 -0.85
N LEU A 388 32.55 -2.41 0.20
CA LEU A 388 33.84 -3.08 0.18
C LEU A 388 33.83 -4.28 -0.77
N ASP A 389 32.85 -5.17 -0.67
CA ASP A 389 32.69 -6.33 -1.55
C ASP A 389 32.61 -5.88 -3.01
N ALA A 390 31.85 -4.82 -3.29
CA ALA A 390 31.76 -4.23 -4.62
C ALA A 390 33.11 -3.68 -5.11
N ARG A 391 33.89 -3.00 -4.25
CA ARG A 391 35.24 -2.53 -4.60
C ARG A 391 36.17 -3.69 -4.93
N GLU A 392 36.24 -4.69 -4.05
CA GLU A 392 37.11 -5.85 -4.24
C GLU A 392 36.73 -6.63 -5.50
N ASN A 393 35.43 -6.82 -5.74
CA ASN A 393 34.94 -7.44 -6.96
C ASN A 393 35.37 -6.62 -8.19
N MET A 394 35.07 -5.32 -8.22
CA MET A 394 35.37 -4.47 -9.37
C MET A 394 36.88 -4.30 -9.62
N VAL A 395 37.71 -4.31 -8.57
CA VAL A 395 39.18 -4.35 -8.71
C VAL A 395 39.64 -5.69 -9.28
N SER A 396 39.12 -6.81 -8.76
CA SER A 396 39.48 -8.15 -9.24
C SER A 396 39.06 -8.42 -10.68
N THR A 397 37.99 -7.75 -11.13
CA THR A 397 37.45 -7.85 -12.49
C THR A 397 37.94 -6.74 -13.42
N THR A 398 38.85 -5.88 -12.95
CA THR A 398 39.40 -4.72 -13.70
C THR A 398 38.35 -3.70 -14.16
N LYS A 399 37.16 -3.70 -13.54
CA LYS A 399 36.04 -2.79 -13.80
C LYS A 399 36.08 -1.51 -12.97
N MET A 400 36.81 -1.53 -11.84
CA MET A 400 37.03 -0.34 -11.03
C MET A 400 38.08 0.53 -11.70
N ALA A 401 37.72 1.79 -12.00
CA ALA A 401 38.69 2.76 -12.46
C ALA A 401 39.81 2.89 -11.41
N LEU A 402 41.06 2.73 -11.83
CA LEU A 402 42.21 3.03 -10.99
C LEU A 402 42.07 4.48 -10.53
N ALA A 403 42.34 4.74 -9.25
CA ALA A 403 42.15 6.06 -8.67
C ALA A 403 42.91 7.13 -9.47
N TYR A 404 42.49 8.39 -9.42
CA TYR A 404 43.23 9.52 -9.99
C TYR A 404 44.71 9.59 -9.55
N HIS A 405 45.07 8.88 -8.47
CA HIS A 405 46.44 8.72 -8.00
C HIS A 405 47.29 7.80 -8.87
N GLU A 406 46.71 7.01 -9.79
CA GLU A 406 47.49 6.22 -10.75
C GLU A 406 48.40 7.14 -11.55
N PHE A 407 47.89 8.26 -12.05
CA PHE A 407 48.72 9.24 -12.74
C PHE A 407 49.88 9.71 -11.85
N ALA A 408 49.59 10.11 -10.60
CA ALA A 408 50.61 10.58 -9.67
C ALA A 408 51.62 9.47 -9.30
N LEU A 409 51.19 8.22 -9.18
CA LEU A 409 52.04 7.08 -8.86
C LEU A 409 52.87 6.65 -10.08
N LEU A 410 52.30 6.68 -11.28
CA LEU A 410 53.00 6.41 -12.54
C LEU A 410 54.01 7.51 -12.85
N ASP A 411 53.66 8.78 -12.62
CA ASP A 411 54.55 9.93 -12.76
C ASP A 411 55.70 9.87 -11.75
N MET A 412 55.40 9.51 -10.49
CA MET A 412 56.42 9.27 -9.47
C MET A 412 57.34 8.09 -9.83
N LEU A 413 56.79 6.99 -10.35
CA LEU A 413 57.58 5.83 -10.79
C LEU A 413 58.44 6.15 -12.02
N PHE A 414 57.92 6.92 -12.96
CA PHE A 414 58.63 7.40 -14.14
C PHE A 414 59.80 8.31 -13.74
N SER A 415 59.54 9.27 -12.85
CA SER A 415 60.51 10.27 -12.40
C SER A 415 61.61 9.70 -11.49
N ASN A 416 61.40 8.53 -10.89
CA ASN A 416 62.38 7.85 -10.04
C ASN A 416 63.05 6.65 -10.73
N ASN A 417 62.96 6.53 -12.06
CA ASN A 417 63.68 5.48 -12.78
C ASN A 417 65.15 5.89 -13.03
N GLU A 418 66.03 4.93 -13.34
CA GLU A 418 67.48 5.17 -13.54
C GLU A 418 67.84 6.07 -14.74
N ALA A 419 66.88 6.38 -15.60
CA ALA A 419 67.04 7.26 -16.76
C ALA A 419 66.77 8.75 -16.45
N PHE A 420 66.33 9.09 -15.22
CA PHE A 420 66.14 10.46 -14.73
C PHE A 420 66.96 10.79 -13.50
#